data_AF-S3ANG0-F1
#
_entry.id   AF-S3ANG0-F1
#
_cell.length_a   1.000
_cell.length_b   1.000
_cell.length_c   1.000
_cell.angle_alpha   90.00
_cell.angle_beta   90.00
_cell.angle_gamma   90.00
#
_symmetry.space_group_name_H-M   'P 1'
#
loop_
_entity.id
_entity.type
_entity.pdbx_description
1 polymer ?
#
loop_
_entity_poly.entity_id
_entity_poly.type
_entity_poly.pdbx_seq_one_letter_code
_entity_poly.pdbx_strand_id
1 'polypeptide(L)'
;MSYRDSVKKTITTISTAAAQAQTKIDEARRFKEGNRQNLRDRIVGEEGYKQNNAAYDKQISDAKAAFKATAQKAMDEYTKQRSASFAPRPRDVSLETMQFLSLIDLTQAEAAQLVREAKQKDGNYTLARMIYANVNRQGIDLHDDAASYIERCEDALSSLTDTCNSMLDDESGAYAKSFGQVVASAVQDVSEASDAYMGSAGVTSEGLPVEG
;
A
#
# COMPACT_ATOMS: atom_id res chain seq x y z
N MET A 1 0.57 -8.70 -13.28
CA MET A 1 1.20 -8.14 -12.07
C MET A 1 0.30 -8.51 -10.92
N SER A 2 0.82 -9.14 -9.86
CA SER A 2 -0.02 -9.57 -8.73
C SER A 2 -0.47 -8.36 -7.89
N TYR A 3 -1.53 -8.51 -7.10
CA TYR A 3 -1.96 -7.46 -6.18
C TYR A 3 -0.85 -7.12 -5.17
N ARG A 4 -0.16 -8.13 -4.64
CA ARG A 4 1.02 -7.96 -3.76
C ARG A 4 2.09 -7.09 -4.41
N ASP A 5 2.42 -7.32 -5.69
CA ASP A 5 3.40 -6.52 -6.41
C ASP A 5 2.95 -5.07 -6.56
N SER A 6 1.65 -4.85 -6.77
CA SER A 6 1.08 -3.50 -6.84
C SER A 6 1.23 -2.75 -5.53
N VAL A 7 0.97 -3.40 -4.39
CA VAL A 7 1.14 -2.80 -3.05
C VAL A 7 2.61 -2.48 -2.79
N LYS A 8 3.52 -3.43 -3.07
CA LYS A 8 4.98 -3.22 -2.93
C LYS A 8 5.48 -2.08 -3.81
N LYS A 9 5.00 -1.98 -5.06
CA LYS A 9 5.32 -0.88 -5.96
C LYS A 9 4.86 0.47 -5.39
N THR A 10 3.66 0.52 -4.81
CA THR A 10 3.12 1.73 -4.15
C THR A 10 3.98 2.13 -2.96
N ILE A 11 4.33 1.19 -2.07
CA ILE A 11 5.26 1.43 -0.95
C ILE A 11 6.58 2.03 -1.44
N THR A 12 7.21 1.41 -2.44
CA THR A 12 8.48 1.89 -3.01
C THR A 12 8.32 3.29 -3.60
N THR A 13 7.22 3.57 -4.29
CA THR A 13 6.97 4.88 -4.91
C THR A 13 6.81 5.98 -3.87
N ILE A 14 5.99 5.74 -2.84
CA ILE A 14 5.74 6.70 -1.76
C ILE A 14 7.02 6.94 -0.96
N SER A 15 7.70 5.88 -0.56
CA SER A 15 8.93 5.99 0.24
C SER A 15 10.07 6.67 -0.51
N THR A 16 10.26 6.38 -1.80
CA THR A 16 11.26 7.05 -2.62
C THR A 16 10.96 8.54 -2.76
N ALA A 17 9.69 8.89 -3.03
CA ALA A 17 9.26 10.28 -3.12
C ALA A 17 9.48 11.05 -1.81
N ALA A 18 9.19 10.41 -0.66
CA ALA A 18 9.41 10.98 0.66
C ALA A 18 10.91 11.23 0.92
N ALA A 19 11.79 10.26 0.63
CA ALA A 19 13.24 10.42 0.79
C ALA A 19 13.82 11.55 -0.08
N GLN A 20 13.35 11.66 -1.33
CA GLN A 20 13.74 12.75 -2.23
C GLN A 20 13.27 14.12 -1.73
N ALA A 21 12.02 14.22 -1.25
CA ALA A 21 11.49 15.44 -0.68
C ALA A 21 12.26 15.84 0.58
N GLN A 22 12.56 14.89 1.47
CA GLN A 22 13.34 15.11 2.68
C GLN A 22 14.71 15.69 2.38
N THR A 23 15.41 15.14 1.38
CA THR A 23 16.74 15.63 0.98
C THR A 23 16.68 17.11 0.56
N LYS A 24 15.68 17.48 -0.25
CA LYS A 24 15.47 18.88 -0.67
C LYS A 24 15.13 19.80 0.50
N ILE A 25 14.32 19.32 1.44
CA ILE A 25 13.95 20.08 2.64
C ILE A 25 15.19 20.31 3.52
N ASP A 26 16.02 19.29 3.72
CA ASP A 26 17.25 19.39 4.51
C ASP A 26 18.27 20.34 3.88
N GLU A 27 18.41 20.32 2.55
CA GLU A 27 19.22 21.29 1.81
C GLU A 27 18.70 22.72 2.01
N ALA A 28 17.40 22.96 1.81
CA ALA A 28 16.80 24.28 2.01
C ALA A 28 16.95 24.78 3.46
N ARG A 29 16.79 23.90 4.45
CA ARG A 29 17.01 24.21 5.88
C ARG A 29 18.47 24.59 6.16
N ARG A 30 19.45 23.86 5.59
CA ARG A 30 20.88 24.21 5.69
C ARG A 30 21.16 25.58 5.07
N PHE A 31 20.57 25.88 3.91
CA PHE A 31 20.73 27.19 3.29
C PHE A 31 20.08 28.33 4.09
N LYS A 32 18.94 28.10 4.74
CA LYS A 32 18.35 29.08 5.68
C LYS A 32 19.28 29.40 6.84
N GLU A 33 19.94 28.39 7.41
CA GLU A 33 20.91 28.61 8.49
C GLU A 33 22.15 29.37 7.99
N GLY A 34 22.67 29.01 6.82
CA GLY A 34 23.76 29.76 6.17
C GLY A 34 23.37 31.22 5.87
N ASN A 35 22.13 31.47 5.43
CA ASN A 35 21.61 32.81 5.18
C ASN A 35 21.48 33.63 6.49
N ARG A 36 21.12 32.98 7.61
CA ARG A 36 21.17 33.59 8.95
C ARG A 36 22.58 34.01 9.34
N GLN A 37 23.56 33.15 9.09
CA GLN A 37 24.97 33.47 9.35
C GLN A 37 25.45 34.62 8.47
N ASN A 38 25.12 34.62 7.18
CA ASN A 38 25.46 35.72 6.26
C ASN A 38 24.88 37.06 6.68
N LEU A 39 23.66 37.10 7.25
CA LEU A 39 23.08 38.32 7.80
C LEU A 39 23.88 38.81 9.02
N ARG A 40 24.26 37.90 9.93
CA ARG A 40 25.10 38.23 11.10
C ARG A 40 26.45 38.79 10.67
N ASP A 41 27.05 38.19 9.65
CA ASP A 41 28.35 38.58 9.10
C ASP A 41 28.24 39.78 8.14
N ARG A 42 27.04 40.34 7.97
CA ARG A 42 26.73 41.49 7.09
C ARG A 42 27.10 41.28 5.62
N ILE A 43 27.21 40.03 5.19
CA ILE A 43 27.43 39.63 3.79
C ILE A 43 26.17 39.92 2.96
N VAL A 44 25.00 39.69 3.54
CA VAL A 44 23.70 40.04 2.96
C VAL A 44 23.00 41.08 3.84
N GLY A 45 22.36 42.07 3.21
CA GLY A 45 21.49 43.01 3.93
C GLY A 45 20.17 42.37 4.36
N GLU A 46 19.39 43.07 5.18
CA GLU A 46 18.09 42.58 5.67
C GLU A 46 17.12 42.19 4.55
N GLU A 47 17.11 42.96 3.46
CA GLU A 47 16.24 42.71 2.32
C GLU A 47 16.65 41.45 1.55
N GLY A 48 17.96 41.25 1.34
CA GLY A 48 18.50 40.02 0.77
C GLY A 48 18.23 38.81 1.66
N TYR A 49 18.37 38.95 2.98
CA TYR A 49 18.03 37.90 3.93
C TYR A 49 16.55 37.48 3.82
N LYS A 50 15.63 38.45 3.80
CA LYS A 50 14.18 38.20 3.68
C LYS A 50 13.83 37.51 2.36
N GLN A 51 14.38 37.98 1.24
CA GLN A 51 14.15 37.38 -0.09
C GLN A 51 14.66 35.95 -0.15
N ASN A 52 15.88 35.70 0.34
CA ASN A 52 16.47 34.37 0.38
C ASN A 52 15.66 33.41 1.27
N ASN A 53 15.26 33.85 2.47
CA ASN A 53 14.42 33.02 3.35
C ASN A 53 13.09 32.65 2.69
N ALA A 54 12.41 33.60 2.06
CA ALA A 54 11.17 33.34 1.35
C ALA A 54 11.36 32.34 0.19
N ALA A 55 12.48 32.42 -0.51
CA ALA A 55 12.82 31.44 -1.55
C ALA A 55 13.04 30.03 -0.99
N TYR A 56 13.74 29.89 0.14
CA TYR A 56 13.94 28.59 0.79
C TYR A 56 12.65 28.02 1.38
N ASP A 57 11.79 28.87 1.97
CA ASP A 57 10.46 28.45 2.44
C ASP A 57 9.59 27.94 1.29
N LYS A 58 9.66 28.61 0.14
CA LYS A 58 9.00 28.12 -1.08
C LYS A 58 9.56 26.78 -1.54
N GLN A 59 10.88 26.57 -1.53
CA GLN A 59 11.49 25.27 -1.88
C GLN A 59 11.01 24.13 -0.97
N ILE A 60 10.90 24.39 0.34
CA ILE A 60 10.35 23.41 1.31
C ILE A 60 8.89 23.09 0.97
N SER A 61 8.07 24.12 0.73
CA SER A 61 6.66 23.94 0.36
C SER A 61 6.50 23.16 -0.94
N ASP A 62 7.28 23.50 -1.97
CA ASP A 62 7.25 22.85 -3.28
C ASP A 62 7.68 21.36 -3.18
N ALA A 63 8.67 21.05 -2.34
CA ALA A 63 9.09 19.67 -2.07
C ALA A 63 7.97 18.85 -1.42
N LYS A 64 7.28 19.39 -0.41
CA LYS A 64 6.12 18.75 0.23
C LYS A 64 4.97 18.55 -0.74
N ALA A 65 4.67 19.55 -1.58
CA ALA A 65 3.63 19.45 -2.59
C ALA A 65 3.93 18.39 -3.64
N ALA A 66 5.19 18.29 -4.10
CA ALA A 66 5.63 17.27 -5.05
C ALA A 66 5.49 15.85 -4.47
N PHE A 67 5.84 15.66 -3.19
CA PHE A 67 5.59 14.41 -2.48
C PHE A 67 4.11 14.06 -2.47
N LYS A 68 3.24 14.96 -2.01
CA LYS A 68 1.79 14.74 -1.93
C LYS A 68 1.19 14.35 -3.28
N ALA A 69 1.57 15.05 -4.36
CA ALA A 69 1.12 14.72 -5.71
C ALA A 69 1.56 13.32 -6.16
N THR A 70 2.79 12.93 -5.85
CA THR A 70 3.33 11.61 -6.19
C THR A 70 2.64 10.51 -5.38
N ALA A 71 2.46 10.72 -4.08
CA ALA A 71 1.78 9.79 -3.19
C ALA A 71 0.32 9.58 -3.62
N GLN A 72 -0.41 10.66 -3.91
CA GLN A 72 -1.79 10.57 -4.42
C GLN A 72 -1.86 9.75 -5.70
N LYS A 73 -0.98 10.02 -6.67
CA LYS A 73 -0.94 9.27 -7.94
C LYS A 73 -0.67 7.78 -7.71
N ALA A 74 0.22 7.44 -6.78
CA ALA A 74 0.52 6.07 -6.43
C ALA A 74 -0.70 5.37 -5.78
N MET A 75 -1.41 6.06 -4.89
CA MET A 75 -2.64 5.56 -4.26
C MET A 75 -3.79 5.40 -5.27
N ASP A 76 -3.91 6.30 -6.25
CA ASP A 76 -4.89 6.19 -7.33
C ASP A 76 -4.61 4.96 -8.22
N GLU A 77 -3.33 4.73 -8.57
CA GLU A 77 -2.91 3.55 -9.34
C GLU A 77 -3.15 2.26 -8.55
N TYR A 78 -2.83 2.25 -7.25
CA TYR A 78 -3.15 1.17 -6.33
C TYR A 78 -4.66 0.87 -6.31
N THR A 79 -5.51 1.89 -6.16
CA THR A 79 -6.97 1.73 -6.10
C THR A 79 -7.53 1.10 -7.38
N LYS A 80 -6.97 1.47 -8.54
CA LYS A 80 -7.31 0.85 -9.84
C LYS A 80 -6.89 -0.62 -9.87
N GLN A 81 -5.70 -0.96 -9.36
CA GLN A 81 -5.22 -2.33 -9.31
C GLN A 81 -6.02 -3.18 -8.32
N ARG A 82 -6.31 -2.67 -7.11
CA ARG A 82 -7.22 -3.31 -6.15
C ARG A 82 -8.55 -3.68 -6.82
N SER A 83 -9.14 -2.73 -7.53
CA SER A 83 -10.39 -2.95 -8.26
C SER A 83 -10.22 -3.98 -9.38
N ALA A 84 -9.10 -3.98 -10.10
CA ALA A 84 -8.83 -4.97 -11.15
C ALA A 84 -8.59 -6.38 -10.60
N SER A 85 -7.99 -6.50 -9.42
CA SER A 85 -7.66 -7.77 -8.78
C SER A 85 -8.89 -8.42 -8.15
N PHE A 86 -9.76 -7.65 -7.49
CA PHE A 86 -10.85 -8.21 -6.67
C PHE A 86 -12.26 -8.01 -7.25
N ALA A 87 -12.45 -7.18 -8.29
CA ALA A 87 -13.74 -7.11 -8.97
C ALA A 87 -13.95 -8.36 -9.84
N PRO A 88 -15.06 -9.11 -9.67
CA PRO A 88 -15.33 -10.29 -10.48
C PRO A 88 -15.41 -9.92 -11.96
N ARG A 89 -14.60 -10.56 -12.78
CA ARG A 89 -14.65 -10.43 -14.25
C ARG A 89 -14.87 -11.80 -14.86
N PRO A 90 -16.12 -12.17 -15.18
CA PRO A 90 -16.44 -13.50 -15.72
C PRO A 90 -15.64 -13.87 -16.98
N ARG A 91 -15.22 -12.87 -17.76
CA ARG A 91 -14.37 -13.04 -18.95
C ARG A 91 -12.91 -13.45 -18.65
N ASP A 92 -12.45 -13.23 -17.42
CA ASP A 92 -11.09 -13.59 -16.96
C ASP A 92 -11.07 -15.03 -16.39
N VAL A 93 -12.20 -15.74 -16.49
CA VAL A 93 -12.35 -17.17 -16.19
C VAL A 93 -12.78 -17.87 -17.46
N SER A 94 -12.14 -19.01 -17.77
CA SER A 94 -12.46 -19.74 -19.00
C SER A 94 -13.90 -20.27 -18.96
N LEU A 95 -14.57 -20.36 -20.12
CA LEU A 95 -15.92 -20.93 -20.24
C LEU A 95 -15.97 -22.36 -19.68
N GLU A 96 -14.91 -23.13 -19.91
CA GLU A 96 -14.74 -24.49 -19.40
C GLU A 96 -14.67 -24.53 -17.87
N THR A 97 -13.94 -23.61 -17.24
CA THR A 97 -13.90 -23.47 -15.77
C THR A 97 -15.25 -23.05 -15.20
N MET A 98 -15.97 -22.15 -15.87
CA MET A 98 -17.33 -21.77 -15.46
C MET A 98 -18.31 -22.95 -15.57
N GLN A 99 -18.22 -23.74 -16.63
CA GLN A 99 -19.03 -24.94 -16.82
C GLN A 99 -18.71 -26.01 -15.79
N PHE A 100 -17.42 -26.28 -15.53
CA PHE A 100 -16.97 -27.21 -14.50
C PHE A 100 -17.55 -26.88 -13.12
N LEU A 101 -17.45 -25.61 -12.69
CA LEU A 101 -18.00 -25.17 -11.42
C LEU A 101 -19.52 -25.32 -11.37
N SER A 102 -20.23 -25.06 -12.48
CA SER A 102 -21.71 -25.17 -12.50
C SER A 102 -22.27 -26.60 -12.52
N LEU A 103 -21.44 -27.61 -12.81
CA LEU A 103 -21.90 -28.98 -13.09
C LEU A 103 -21.49 -30.02 -12.03
N ILE A 104 -20.70 -29.62 -11.03
CA ILE A 104 -20.10 -30.55 -10.07
C ILE A 104 -20.42 -30.10 -8.65
N ASP A 105 -20.97 -31.02 -7.86
CA ASP A 105 -21.03 -30.89 -6.40
C ASP A 105 -19.64 -31.14 -5.83
N LEU A 106 -19.06 -30.13 -5.18
CA LEU A 106 -17.75 -30.25 -4.55
C LEU A 106 -17.95 -30.71 -3.11
N THR A 107 -16.98 -31.46 -2.58
CA THR A 107 -16.84 -31.58 -1.12
C THR A 107 -16.15 -30.33 -0.55
N GLN A 108 -16.27 -30.12 0.76
CA GLN A 108 -15.57 -29.02 1.44
C GLN A 108 -14.04 -29.07 1.23
N ALA A 109 -13.45 -30.27 1.23
CA ALA A 109 -12.01 -30.46 1.02
C ALA A 109 -11.57 -30.12 -0.41
N GLU A 110 -12.37 -30.50 -1.41
CA GLU A 110 -12.09 -30.18 -2.82
C GLU A 110 -12.26 -28.68 -3.09
N ALA A 111 -13.30 -28.07 -2.54
CA ALA A 111 -13.51 -26.62 -2.62
C ALA A 111 -12.33 -25.84 -2.00
N ALA A 112 -11.91 -26.23 -0.80
CA ALA A 112 -10.77 -25.65 -0.10
C ALA A 112 -9.44 -25.76 -0.88
N GLN A 113 -9.24 -26.88 -1.58
CA GLN A 113 -8.08 -27.09 -2.43
C GLN A 113 -8.12 -26.19 -3.67
N LEU A 114 -9.27 -26.13 -4.36
CA LEU A 114 -9.45 -25.28 -5.55
C LEU A 114 -9.29 -23.78 -5.22
N VAL A 115 -9.75 -23.33 -4.06
CA VAL A 115 -9.54 -21.94 -3.60
C VAL A 115 -8.04 -21.64 -3.44
N ARG A 116 -7.29 -22.53 -2.78
CA ARG A 116 -5.83 -22.35 -2.60
C ARG A 116 -5.09 -22.32 -3.94
N GLU A 117 -5.42 -23.24 -4.83
CA GLU A 117 -4.84 -23.28 -6.18
C GLU A 117 -5.18 -22.03 -6.99
N ALA A 118 -6.42 -21.55 -6.92
CA ALA A 118 -6.85 -20.33 -7.59
C ALA A 118 -6.14 -19.07 -7.07
N LYS A 119 -5.92 -18.98 -5.75
CA LYS A 119 -5.15 -17.89 -5.14
C LYS A 119 -3.68 -17.93 -5.60
N GLN A 120 -3.08 -19.13 -5.65
CA GLN A 120 -1.68 -19.36 -6.05
C GLN A 120 -1.42 -19.18 -7.55
N LYS A 121 -2.39 -19.52 -8.40
CA LYS A 121 -2.27 -19.42 -9.85
C LYS A 121 -2.65 -18.03 -10.34
N ASP A 122 -1.66 -17.31 -10.85
CA ASP A 122 -1.80 -15.98 -11.47
C ASP A 122 -2.38 -14.87 -10.58
N GLY A 123 -2.60 -15.11 -9.27
CA GLY A 123 -3.31 -14.19 -8.39
C GLY A 123 -4.75 -13.95 -8.86
N ASN A 124 -5.39 -14.95 -9.46
CA ASN A 124 -6.73 -14.82 -10.02
C ASN A 124 -7.79 -14.88 -8.91
N TYR A 125 -7.90 -13.79 -8.14
CA TYR A 125 -8.87 -13.67 -7.04
C TYR A 125 -10.32 -13.72 -7.53
N THR A 126 -10.57 -13.50 -8.82
CA THR A 126 -11.88 -13.71 -9.44
C THR A 126 -12.26 -15.19 -9.42
N LEU A 127 -11.34 -16.11 -9.77
CA LEU A 127 -11.60 -17.54 -9.74
C LEU A 127 -11.88 -18.03 -8.31
N ALA A 128 -11.08 -17.60 -7.33
CA ALA A 128 -11.32 -17.93 -5.92
C ALA A 128 -12.71 -17.48 -5.46
N ARG A 129 -13.13 -16.25 -5.80
CA ARG A 129 -14.47 -15.72 -5.49
C ARG A 129 -15.60 -16.47 -6.19
N MET A 130 -15.38 -16.93 -7.40
CA MET A 130 -16.36 -17.78 -8.10
C MET A 130 -16.52 -19.14 -7.44
N ILE A 131 -15.43 -19.73 -6.94
CA ILE A 131 -15.48 -20.96 -6.16
C ILE A 131 -16.25 -20.72 -4.86
N TYR A 132 -15.93 -19.66 -4.09
CA TYR A 132 -16.69 -19.26 -2.88
C TYR A 132 -18.19 -19.08 -3.16
N ALA A 133 -18.55 -18.36 -4.23
CA ALA A 133 -19.96 -18.13 -4.57
C ALA A 133 -20.71 -19.41 -4.97
N ASN A 134 -20.02 -20.37 -5.58
CA ASN A 134 -20.61 -21.62 -6.03
C ASN A 134 -20.83 -22.60 -4.88
N VAL A 135 -19.82 -22.79 -4.04
CA VAL A 135 -19.86 -23.73 -2.90
C VAL A 135 -20.80 -23.25 -1.80
N ASN A 136 -20.95 -21.93 -1.62
CA ASN A 136 -21.99 -21.36 -0.74
C ASN A 136 -23.41 -21.72 -1.21
N ARG A 137 -23.65 -21.85 -2.52
CA ARG A 137 -24.96 -22.35 -3.03
C ARG A 137 -25.17 -23.83 -2.77
N GLN A 138 -24.08 -24.60 -2.63
CA GLN A 138 -24.10 -26.02 -2.27
C GLN A 138 -24.20 -26.24 -0.75
N GLY A 139 -24.26 -25.17 0.06
CA GLY A 139 -24.35 -25.24 1.52
C GLY A 139 -23.01 -25.49 2.22
N ILE A 140 -21.88 -25.33 1.52
CA ILE A 140 -20.55 -25.40 2.10
C ILE A 140 -20.18 -24.01 2.61
N ASP A 141 -19.88 -23.91 3.90
CA ASP A 141 -19.44 -22.65 4.52
C ASP A 141 -17.94 -22.42 4.27
N LEU A 142 -17.65 -21.51 3.33
CA LEU A 142 -16.30 -21.03 3.05
C LEU A 142 -16.27 -19.50 3.12
N HIS A 143 -15.36 -18.98 3.94
CA HIS A 143 -15.16 -17.56 4.17
C HIS A 143 -14.11 -16.97 3.21
N ASP A 144 -14.48 -15.89 2.51
CA ASP A 144 -13.54 -15.09 1.71
C ASP A 144 -12.82 -14.08 2.62
N ASP A 145 -11.55 -14.36 2.92
CA ASP A 145 -10.66 -13.53 3.72
C ASP A 145 -10.02 -12.36 2.94
N ALA A 146 -10.42 -12.14 1.68
CA ALA A 146 -9.90 -11.05 0.87
C ALA A 146 -10.14 -9.67 1.50
N ALA A 147 -11.24 -9.49 2.24
CA ALA A 147 -11.53 -8.23 2.92
C ALA A 147 -10.44 -7.88 3.95
N SER A 148 -10.07 -8.85 4.81
CA SER A 148 -9.00 -8.68 5.80
C SER A 148 -7.63 -8.45 5.14
N TYR A 149 -7.34 -9.17 4.05
CA TYR A 149 -6.10 -8.95 3.31
C TYR A 149 -6.02 -7.54 2.70
N ILE A 150 -7.11 -7.06 2.11
CA ILE A 150 -7.21 -5.71 1.54
C ILE A 150 -7.01 -4.67 2.65
N GLU A 151 -7.72 -4.80 3.76
CA GLU A 151 -7.65 -3.87 4.91
C GLU A 151 -6.22 -3.74 5.44
N ARG A 152 -5.54 -4.86 5.72
CA ARG A 152 -4.13 -4.84 6.18
C ARG A 152 -3.19 -4.15 5.19
N CYS A 153 -3.44 -4.29 3.89
CA CYS A 153 -2.64 -3.61 2.87
C CYS A 153 -2.94 -2.10 2.83
N GLU A 154 -4.20 -1.71 2.97
CA GLU A 154 -4.62 -0.31 2.99
C GLU A 154 -4.11 0.42 4.22
N ASP A 155 -4.16 -0.22 5.39
CA ASP A 155 -3.62 0.30 6.64
C ASP A 155 -2.11 0.51 6.54
N ALA A 156 -1.36 -0.45 5.98
CA ALA A 156 0.07 -0.31 5.78
C ALA A 156 0.42 0.87 4.84
N LEU A 157 -0.34 1.05 3.76
CA LEU A 157 -0.15 2.16 2.82
C LEU A 157 -0.53 3.51 3.43
N SER A 158 -1.64 3.58 4.17
CA SER A 158 -2.09 4.81 4.84
C SER A 158 -1.09 5.22 5.92
N SER A 159 -0.74 4.30 6.82
CA SER A 159 0.22 4.52 7.89
C SER A 159 1.59 4.97 7.36
N LEU A 160 2.08 4.35 6.27
CA LEU A 160 3.31 4.78 5.61
C LEU A 160 3.20 6.21 5.09
N THR A 161 2.09 6.56 4.42
CA THR A 161 1.86 7.89 3.86
C THR A 161 1.81 8.96 4.95
N ASP A 162 1.10 8.69 6.05
CA ASP A 162 0.99 9.59 7.20
C ASP A 162 2.32 9.77 7.91
N THR A 163 3.10 8.69 8.02
CA THR A 163 4.45 8.76 8.57
C THR A 163 5.38 9.58 7.67
N CYS A 164 5.27 9.45 6.35
CA CYS A 164 6.04 10.25 5.40
C CYS A 164 5.66 11.74 5.51
N ASN A 165 4.37 12.08 5.61
CA ASN A 165 3.95 13.47 5.83
C ASN A 165 4.54 14.02 7.14
N SER A 166 4.42 13.25 8.23
CA SER A 166 4.95 13.61 9.55
C SER A 166 6.48 13.82 9.51
N MET A 167 7.20 12.97 8.79
CA MET A 167 8.64 13.11 8.57
C MET A 167 8.99 14.43 7.87
N LEU A 168 8.27 14.78 6.80
CA LEU A 168 8.53 16.01 6.04
C LEU A 168 8.16 17.28 6.83
N ASP A 169 7.20 17.17 7.77
CA ASP A 169 6.81 18.25 8.66
C ASP A 169 7.73 18.40 9.88
N ASP A 170 8.41 17.33 10.29
CA ASP A 170 9.34 17.33 11.42
C ASP A 170 10.61 18.14 11.14
N GLU A 171 10.85 19.17 11.96
CA GLU A 171 12.08 19.97 11.94
C GLU A 171 13.20 19.37 12.80
N SER A 172 12.87 18.46 13.73
CA SER A 172 13.84 17.81 14.62
C SER A 172 14.61 16.67 13.94
N GLY A 173 14.05 16.12 12.86
CA GLY A 173 14.60 14.98 12.12
C GLY A 173 14.50 13.65 12.88
N ALA A 174 13.68 13.57 13.93
CA ALA A 174 13.43 12.34 14.66
C ALA A 174 12.76 11.30 13.77
N TYR A 175 11.73 11.70 13.00
CA TYR A 175 11.01 10.81 12.09
C TYR A 175 11.87 10.33 10.91
N ALA A 176 12.79 11.16 10.44
CA ALA A 176 13.70 10.78 9.35
C ALA A 176 14.66 9.65 9.76
N LYS A 177 15.02 9.56 11.04
CA LYS A 177 15.91 8.50 11.56
C LYS A 177 15.24 7.13 11.62
N SER A 178 13.93 7.08 11.90
CA SER A 178 13.16 5.83 11.95
C SER A 178 12.56 5.42 10.60
N PHE A 179 12.63 6.28 9.59
CA PHE A 179 11.97 6.09 8.30
C PHE A 179 12.28 4.74 7.63
N GLY A 180 13.55 4.33 7.60
CA GLY A 180 13.94 3.05 7.00
C GLY A 180 13.28 1.84 7.67
N GLN A 181 13.10 1.88 8.99
CA GLN A 181 12.42 0.83 9.74
C GLN A 181 10.92 0.81 9.42
N VAL A 182 10.28 1.98 9.31
CA VAL A 182 8.86 2.10 8.94
C VAL A 182 8.59 1.48 7.56
N VAL A 183 9.45 1.76 6.58
CA VAL A 183 9.33 1.17 5.24
C VAL A 183 9.50 -0.35 5.30
N ALA A 184 10.49 -0.84 6.05
CA ALA A 184 10.71 -2.28 6.21
C ALA A 184 9.51 -2.98 6.86
N SER A 185 8.96 -2.40 7.92
CA SER A 185 7.76 -2.92 8.60
C SER A 185 6.56 -2.97 7.64
N ALA A 186 6.27 -1.91 6.89
CA ALA A 186 5.17 -1.91 5.93
C ALA A 186 5.32 -3.01 4.86
N VAL A 187 6.54 -3.25 4.35
CA VAL A 187 6.80 -4.33 3.39
C VAL A 187 6.63 -5.72 4.01
N GLN A 188 7.02 -5.87 5.28
CA GLN A 188 6.84 -7.09 6.05
C GLN A 188 5.36 -7.37 6.30
N ASP A 189 4.60 -6.40 6.80
CA ASP A 189 3.16 -6.53 7.09
C ASP A 189 2.38 -6.96 5.84
N VAL A 190 2.67 -6.36 4.69
CA VAL A 190 2.06 -6.73 3.40
C VAL A 190 2.46 -8.14 2.96
N SER A 191 3.68 -8.56 3.26
CA SER A 191 4.14 -9.91 2.94
C SER A 191 3.45 -10.95 3.82
N GLU A 192 3.35 -10.71 5.11
CA GLU A 192 2.64 -11.58 6.05
C GLU A 192 1.14 -11.66 5.74
N ALA A 193 0.51 -10.52 5.43
CA ALA A 193 -0.89 -10.48 5.02
C ALA A 193 -1.12 -11.28 3.72
N SER A 194 -0.21 -11.15 2.75
CA SER A 194 -0.27 -11.94 1.52
C SER A 194 -0.11 -13.43 1.79
N ASP A 195 0.87 -13.82 2.60
CA ASP A 195 1.16 -15.23 2.84
C ASP A 195 0.00 -15.89 3.63
N ALA A 196 -0.61 -15.17 4.59
CA ALA A 196 -1.82 -15.59 5.29
C ALA A 196 -2.99 -15.81 4.32
N TYR A 197 -3.26 -14.83 3.45
CA TYR A 197 -4.35 -14.93 2.46
C TYR A 197 -4.15 -16.10 1.48
N MET A 198 -2.91 -16.31 1.01
CA MET A 198 -2.57 -17.36 0.05
C MET A 198 -2.57 -18.77 0.68
N GLY A 199 -2.24 -18.87 1.97
CA GLY A 199 -2.31 -20.11 2.74
C GLY A 199 -3.73 -20.48 3.19
N SER A 200 -4.60 -19.49 3.32
CA SER A 200 -5.99 -19.66 3.73
C SER A 200 -6.84 -20.31 2.64
N ALA A 201 -7.52 -21.37 3.01
CA ALA A 201 -8.54 -22.02 2.19
C ALA A 201 -9.95 -21.45 2.43
N GLY A 202 -10.10 -20.45 3.30
CA GLY A 202 -11.40 -19.94 3.74
C GLY A 202 -12.22 -20.92 4.56
N VAL A 203 -11.64 -22.04 5.01
CA VAL A 203 -12.34 -23.02 5.85
C VAL A 203 -12.38 -22.46 7.26
N THR A 204 -13.56 -22.08 7.74
CA THR A 204 -13.79 -21.91 9.18
C THR A 204 -13.68 -23.30 9.81
N SER A 205 -12.69 -23.53 10.66
CA SER A 205 -12.68 -24.71 11.52
C SER A 205 -13.95 -24.66 12.36
N GLU A 206 -14.91 -25.52 12.05
CA GLU A 206 -16.14 -25.79 12.80
C GLU A 206 -16.77 -24.56 13.48
N GLY A 207 -17.58 -23.77 12.76
CA GLY A 207 -18.67 -22.98 13.34
C GLY A 207 -18.37 -22.13 14.59
N LEU A 208 -17.12 -21.72 14.80
CA LEU A 208 -16.74 -20.86 15.91
C LEU A 208 -16.26 -19.53 15.33
N PRO A 209 -16.81 -18.40 15.81
CA PRO A 209 -16.36 -17.09 15.39
C PRO A 209 -14.90 -16.94 15.79
N VAL A 210 -14.09 -16.42 14.86
CA VAL A 210 -12.73 -15.99 15.16
C VAL A 210 -12.86 -14.73 16.01
N GLU A 211 -12.87 -14.89 17.33
CA GLU A 211 -12.64 -13.80 18.28
C GLU A 211 -11.12 -13.64 18.50
N GLY A 212 -10.63 -12.40 18.38
CA GLY A 212 -9.35 -11.95 18.94
C GLY A 212 -8.31 -11.48 17.94
#